data_AF-A0A416AEL9-F1
#
_entry.id   AF-A0A416AEL9-F1
#
_cell.length_a   1.000
_cell.length_b   1.000
_cell.length_c   1.000
_cell.angle_alpha   90.00
_cell.angle_beta   90.00
_cell.angle_gamma   90.00
#
_symmetry.space_group_name_H-M   'P 1'
#
loop_
_entity.id
_entity.type
_entity.pdbx_description
1 polymer ?
#
loop_
_entity_poly.entity_id
_entity_poly.type
_entity_poly.pdbx_seq_one_letter_code
_entity_poly.pdbx_strand_id
1 'polypeptide(L)'
;MELLLVGFMSQDNVAIEDVRVCCFRHPENYNAPEPLRIWDENANGGRGDAFVNFAPTKNKDWKLMPGEHYKLCYRIFSYDGEMTRERADRLWNDFAYPPKVTIKQ
;
A
#
# COMPACT_ATOMS: atom_id res chain seq x y z
N MET A 1 -10.20 -6.17 3.52
CA MET A 1 -8.88 -5.83 2.96
C MET A 1 -9.06 -5.72 1.45
N GLU A 2 -8.66 -4.61 0.84
CA GLU A 2 -8.65 -4.45 -0.62
C GLU A 2 -7.19 -4.57 -1.04
N LEU A 3 -6.87 -5.61 -1.81
CA LEU A 3 -5.52 -5.91 -2.28
C LEU A 3 -5.30 -5.22 -3.62
N LEU A 4 -4.25 -4.41 -3.73
CA LEU A 4 -3.79 -3.90 -5.02
C LEU A 4 -2.48 -4.59 -5.38
N LEU A 5 -2.50 -5.25 -6.54
CA LEU A 5 -1.34 -5.86 -7.18
C LEU A 5 -0.89 -4.92 -8.28
N VAL A 6 0.29 -4.31 -8.11
CA VAL A 6 0.89 -3.48 -9.15
C VAL A 6 2.05 -4.26 -9.76
N GLY A 7 1.92 -4.61 -11.04
CA GLY A 7 3.01 -5.11 -11.86
C GLY A 7 3.70 -3.93 -12.52
N PHE A 8 5.03 -3.85 -12.41
CA PHE A 8 5.83 -2.86 -13.12
C PHE A 8 6.32 -3.48 -14.42
N MET A 9 5.87 -2.97 -15.56
CA MET A 9 6.44 -3.33 -16.88
C MET A 9 7.33 -2.19 -17.36
N SER A 10 8.61 -2.47 -17.63
CA SER A 10 9.57 -1.53 -18.21
C SER A 10 9.41 -1.47 -19.73
N GLN A 11 9.49 -0.28 -20.32
CA GLN A 11 9.52 -0.09 -21.78
C GLN A 11 10.93 -0.26 -22.39
N ASP A 12 11.96 -0.41 -21.57
CA ASP A 12 13.33 -0.59 -22.02
C ASP A 12 13.69 -2.07 -22.05
N ASN A 13 14.31 -2.52 -23.16
CA ASN A 13 14.65 -3.90 -23.52
C ASN A 13 15.76 -4.54 -22.62
N VAL A 14 15.78 -4.17 -21.35
CA VAL A 14 16.56 -4.77 -20.27
C VAL A 14 15.59 -5.67 -19.52
N ALA A 15 15.87 -6.97 -19.45
CA ALA A 15 15.09 -7.91 -18.65
C ALA A 15 15.23 -7.56 -17.16
N ILE A 16 14.41 -6.63 -16.69
CA ILE A 16 14.11 -6.49 -15.27
C ILE A 16 13.12 -7.62 -15.01
N GLU A 17 13.51 -8.60 -14.20
CA GLU A 17 12.57 -9.60 -13.69
C GLU A 17 11.34 -8.85 -13.12
N ASP A 18 10.13 -9.28 -13.45
CA ASP A 18 8.87 -8.62 -13.06
C ASP A 18 8.83 -8.31 -11.55
N VAL A 19 9.25 -7.11 -11.14
CA VAL A 19 9.14 -6.70 -9.74
C VAL A 19 7.68 -6.42 -9.45
N ARG A 20 7.08 -7.21 -8.56
CA ARG A 20 5.70 -7.04 -8.13
C ARG A 20 5.68 -6.41 -6.75
N VAL A 21 4.73 -5.50 -6.55
CA VAL A 21 4.61 -4.79 -5.29
C VAL A 21 3.18 -4.89 -4.76
N CYS A 22 3.07 -5.09 -3.44
CA CYS A 22 1.84 -4.99 -2.70
C CYS A 22 1.95 -3.85 -1.67
N CYS A 23 0.93 -3.00 -1.62
CA CYS A 23 0.88 -1.84 -0.73
C CYS A 23 -0.22 -2.02 0.32
N PHE A 24 0.16 -1.99 1.59
CA PHE A 24 -0.74 -2.18 2.72
C PHE A 24 -0.97 -0.87 3.48
N ARG A 25 -2.23 -0.61 3.81
CA ARG A 25 -2.65 0.43 4.77
C ARG A 25 -2.92 -0.18 6.14
N HIS A 26 -2.63 0.58 7.20
CA HIS A 26 -2.90 0.14 8.56
C HIS A 26 -4.34 0.44 8.98
N PRO A 27 -5.04 -0.44 9.72
CA PRO A 27 -6.42 -0.20 10.16
C PRO A 27 -6.56 0.98 11.14
N GLU A 28 -5.48 1.38 11.82
CA GLU A 28 -5.48 2.55 12.72
C GLU A 28 -5.25 3.89 12.00
N ASN A 29 -5.10 3.90 10.66
CA ASN A 29 -4.99 5.16 9.92
C ASN A 29 -6.30 5.99 10.03
N TYR A 30 -6.16 7.31 10.03
CA TYR A 30 -7.24 8.27 10.29
C TYR A 30 -8.55 8.05 9.51
N ASN A 31 -8.44 7.60 8.25
CA ASN A 31 -9.57 7.37 7.36
C ASN A 31 -9.60 5.92 6.85
N ALA A 32 -9.15 4.94 7.64
CA ALA A 32 -9.12 3.54 7.20
C ALA A 32 -10.55 2.95 7.00
N PRO A 33 -10.83 2.25 5.88
CA PRO A 33 -10.01 2.17 4.68
C PRO A 33 -10.07 3.47 3.86
N GLU A 34 -8.90 4.05 3.59
CA GLU A 34 -8.84 5.35 2.91
C GLU A 34 -8.91 5.19 1.39
N PRO A 35 -9.48 6.18 0.68
CA PRO A 35 -9.53 6.16 -0.76
C PRO A 35 -8.13 6.02 -1.38
N LEU A 36 -8.02 5.17 -2.40
CA LEU A 36 -6.86 5.12 -3.26
C LEU A 36 -7.09 6.02 -4.48
N ARG A 37 -6.03 6.69 -4.91
CA ARG A 37 -5.93 7.28 -6.24
C ARG A 37 -4.94 6.43 -7.05
N ILE A 38 -5.46 5.79 -8.08
CA ILE A 38 -4.67 5.05 -9.06
C ILE A 38 -4.77 5.75 -10.42
N TRP A 39 -3.75 5.57 -11.23
CA TRP A 39 -3.85 5.86 -12.66
C TRP A 39 -4.25 4.60 -13.40
N ASP A 40 -5.11 4.77 -14.40
CA ASP A 40 -5.37 3.73 -15.40
C ASP A 40 -4.24 3.73 -16.45
N GLU A 41 -4.25 2.71 -17.31
CA GLU A 41 -3.20 2.50 -18.33
C GLU A 41 -3.13 3.62 -19.37
N ASN A 42 -4.20 4.41 -19.53
CA ASN A 42 -4.24 5.53 -20.48
C ASN A 42 -3.85 6.87 -19.84
N ALA A 43 -3.61 6.89 -18.53
CA ALA A 43 -3.19 8.08 -17.82
C ALA A 43 -1.81 8.57 -18.26
N ASN A 44 -1.51 9.82 -17.92
CA ASN A 44 -0.30 10.53 -18.30
C ASN A 44 0.01 10.48 -19.82
N GLY A 45 -1.02 10.74 -20.63
CA GLY A 45 -0.88 10.77 -22.08
C GLY A 45 -0.65 9.39 -22.72
N GLY A 46 -1.15 8.32 -22.10
CA GLY A 46 -1.00 6.96 -22.61
C GLY A 46 0.38 6.35 -22.40
N ARG A 47 1.24 6.98 -21.58
CA ARG A 47 2.57 6.44 -21.25
C ARG A 47 2.48 5.18 -20.38
N GLY A 48 1.35 4.97 -19.69
CA GLY A 48 1.10 3.78 -18.87
C GLY A 48 1.89 3.78 -17.56
N ASP A 49 2.15 4.95 -16.96
CA ASP A 49 2.88 5.01 -15.70
C ASP A 49 2.08 4.43 -14.54
N ALA A 50 2.72 3.55 -13.77
CA ALA A 50 2.18 3.07 -12.52
C ALA A 50 2.17 4.21 -11.49
N PHE A 51 0.97 4.64 -11.07
CA PHE A 51 0.77 5.60 -10.00
C PHE A 51 -0.23 5.06 -8.98
N VAL A 52 0.19 5.07 -7.71
CA VAL A 52 -0.67 4.72 -6.57
C VAL A 52 -0.45 5.73 -5.45
N ASN A 53 -1.54 6.25 -4.91
CA ASN A 53 -1.51 7.19 -3.80
C ASN A 53 -2.63 6.88 -2.79
N PHE A 54 -2.28 6.74 -1.51
CA PHE A 54 -3.24 6.73 -0.41
C PHE A 54 -3.74 8.15 -0.16
N ALA A 55 -5.05 8.37 -0.20
CA ALA A 55 -5.65 9.69 -0.13
C ALA A 55 -6.56 9.83 1.11
N PRO A 56 -5.99 9.87 2.34
CA PRO A 56 -6.71 9.95 3.62
C PRO A 56 -7.71 11.09 3.68
N THR A 57 -7.44 12.19 2.99
CA THR A 57 -8.23 13.43 3.06
C THR A 57 -9.15 13.64 1.85
N LYS A 58 -9.25 12.67 0.93
CA LYS A 58 -10.03 12.85 -0.31
C LYS A 58 -11.53 13.01 -0.07
N ASN A 59 -12.08 12.26 0.89
CA ASN A 59 -13.50 12.23 1.20
C ASN A 59 -13.80 12.48 2.69
N LYS A 60 -12.78 12.87 3.46
CA LYS A 60 -12.87 13.13 4.90
C LYS A 60 -11.95 14.28 5.25
N ASP A 61 -12.52 15.34 5.81
CA ASP A 61 -11.74 16.48 6.26
C ASP A 61 -10.83 16.08 7.42
N TRP A 62 -9.57 16.52 7.37
CA TRP A 62 -8.63 16.34 8.46
C TRP A 62 -8.12 17.70 8.92
N LYS A 63 -8.64 18.16 10.06
CA LYS A 63 -8.14 19.38 10.70
C LYS A 63 -6.82 19.09 11.40
N LEU A 64 -5.75 19.73 10.92
CA LEU A 64 -4.43 19.67 11.52
C LEU A 64 -4.23 20.88 12.44
N MET A 65 -3.81 20.62 13.68
CA MET A 65 -3.62 21.62 14.73
C MET A 65 -2.12 21.72 15.07
N PRO A 66 -1.62 22.92 15.40
CA PRO A 66 -0.24 23.08 15.85
C PRO A 66 0.06 22.23 17.10
N GLY A 67 1.20 21.54 17.10
CA GLY A 67 1.66 20.72 18.24
C GLY A 67 1.12 19.29 18.28
N GLU A 68 0.18 18.92 17.40
CA GLU A 68 -0.37 17.57 17.32
C GLU A 68 0.46 16.63 16.44
N HIS A 69 0.40 15.33 16.74
CA HIS A 69 1.07 14.28 15.97
C HIS A 69 0.07 13.48 15.14
N TYR A 70 0.25 13.52 13.82
CA TYR A 70 -0.60 12.81 12.86
C TYR A 70 0.17 11.67 12.22
N LYS A 71 -0.24 10.44 12.52
CA LYS A 71 0.45 9.23 12.05
C LYS A 71 -0.41 8.51 11.02
N LEU A 72 0.21 8.18 9.89
CA LEU A 72 -0.29 7.23 8.92
C LEU A 72 0.77 6.14 8.73
N CYS A 73 0.35 4.89 8.76
CA CYS A 73 1.20 3.72 8.67
C CYS A 73 0.92 2.99 7.35
N TYR A 74 1.99 2.76 6.59
CA TYR A 74 1.95 2.04 5.31
C TYR A 74 3.09 1.02 5.25
N ARG A 75 2.87 -0.07 4.51
CA ARG A 75 3.91 -1.06 4.21
C ARG A 75 3.91 -1.38 2.72
N ILE A 76 5.08 -1.26 2.10
CA ILE A 76 5.33 -1.69 0.73
C ILE A 76 6.08 -3.02 0.79
N PHE A 77 5.59 -4.02 0.06
CA PHE A 77 6.17 -5.36 0.02
C PHE A 77 6.46 -5.73 -1.43
N SER A 78 7.75 -5.80 -1.77
CA SER A 78 8.22 -6.32 -3.06
C SER A 78 8.39 -7.83 -2.98
N TYR A 79 8.02 -8.55 -4.03
CA TYR A 79 8.11 -10.00 -4.06
C TYR A 79 8.16 -10.55 -5.48
N ASP A 80 8.72 -11.76 -5.56
CA ASP A 80 8.72 -12.56 -6.78
C ASP A 80 7.62 -13.62 -6.74
N GLY A 81 7.18 -14.05 -7.93
CA GLY A 81 6.13 -15.06 -8.10
C GLY A 81 4.72 -14.55 -7.84
N GLU A 82 3.81 -15.45 -7.50
CA GLU A 82 2.40 -15.12 -7.29
C GLU A 82 2.09 -14.71 -5.85
N MET A 83 1.21 -13.72 -5.70
CA MET A 83 0.62 -13.34 -4.41
C MET A 83 -0.77 -13.96 -4.30
N THR A 84 -0.87 -15.05 -3.52
CA THR A 84 -2.17 -15.64 -3.19
C THR A 84 -2.91 -14.78 -2.15
N ARG A 85 -4.23 -14.94 -2.08
CA ARG A 85 -5.07 -14.27 -1.08
C ARG A 85 -4.59 -14.58 0.34
N GLU A 86 -4.32 -15.85 0.62
CA GLU A 86 -3.91 -16.32 1.95
C GLU A 86 -2.56 -15.73 2.37
N ARG A 87 -1.61 -15.64 1.43
CA ARG A 87 -0.30 -15.01 1.66
C ARG A 87 -0.48 -13.52 1.96
N ALA A 88 -1.30 -12.83 1.18
CA ALA A 88 -1.52 -11.41 1.35
C ALA A 88 -2.28 -11.08 2.65
N ASP A 89 -3.31 -11.86 2.99
CA ASP A 89 -4.03 -11.79 4.26
C ASP A 89 -3.07 -11.97 5.44
N ARG A 90 -2.17 -12.96 5.38
CA ARG A 90 -1.16 -13.16 6.43
C ARG A 90 -0.23 -11.96 6.55
N LEU A 91 0.37 -11.50 5.45
CA LEU A 91 1.28 -10.35 5.43
C LEU A 91 0.64 -9.07 5.96
N TRP A 92 -0.64 -8.85 5.63
CA TRP A 92 -1.41 -7.72 6.14
C TRP A 92 -1.72 -7.87 7.63
N ASN A 93 -2.13 -9.06 8.09
CA ASN A 93 -2.40 -9.30 9.52
C ASN A 93 -1.14 -9.15 10.38
N ASP A 94 0.01 -9.66 9.93
CA ASP A 94 1.28 -9.51 10.63
C ASP A 94 1.72 -8.03 10.70
N PHE A 95 1.34 -7.23 9.68
CA PHE A 95 1.56 -5.79 9.68
C PHE A 95 0.62 -5.06 10.64
N ALA A 96 -0.68 -5.36 10.58
CA ALA A 96 -1.73 -4.68 11.32
C ALA A 96 -1.77 -5.05 12.81
N TYR A 97 -1.42 -6.30 13.12
CA TYR A 97 -1.54 -6.90 14.45
C TYR A 97 -0.27 -7.69 14.79
N PRO A 98 0.89 -7.02 14.92
CA PRO A 98 2.13 -7.72 15.25
C PRO A 98 2.02 -8.43 16.61
N PRO A 99 2.63 -9.62 16.76
CA PRO A 99 2.55 -10.38 18.00
C PRO A 99 3.19 -9.61 19.17
N LYS A 100 2.52 -9.62 20.33
CA LYS A 100 3.03 -9.04 21.57
C LYS A 100 3.75 -10.13 22.38
N VAL A 101 5.03 -9.92 22.67
CA VAL A 101 5.82 -10.83 23.49
C VAL A 101 5.97 -10.25 24.89
N THR A 102 5.56 -11.01 25.90
CA THR A 102 5.77 -10.66 27.32
C THR A 102 6.83 -11.60 27.90
N ILE A 103 7.98 -11.05 28.29
CA ILE A 103 9.05 -11.80 28.96
C ILE A 103 8.79 -11.71 30.47
N LYS A 104 8.64 -12.86 31.14
CA LYS A 104 8.62 -12.94 32.60
C LYS A 104 10.01 -13.29 33.09
N GLN A 105 10.50 -12.53 34.07
CA GLN A 105 11.73 -12.84 34.82
C GLN A 105 11.44 -13.85 35.92
#